data_AF-A0A357ZGI0-F1
#
_entry.id   AF-A0A357ZGI0-F1
#
_cell.length_a   1.000
_cell.length_b   1.000
_cell.length_c   1.000
_cell.angle_alpha   90.00
_cell.angle_beta   90.00
_cell.angle_gamma   90.00
#
_symmetry.space_group_name_H-M   'P 1'
#
loop_
_entity.id
_entity.type
_entity.pdbx_description
1 polymer ?
#
loop_
_entity_poly.entity_id
_entity_poly.type
_entity_poly.pdbx_seq_one_letter_code
_entity_poly.pdbx_strand_id
1 'polypeptide(L)'
;MAFFKEFGRLMMVGSRAHAKWEIEMSSNILSSKKRLLILGLLLVPVFLGGICFADSVQNAMPGFIGSKSAYGPSHYTNAIFGASILVGICAGLITGCIGAGGGFIIAPALMSVGVKGILAVGTDLFHIFAKAIMGSVLHRKLGNISISLAITFLIGAIVGSTTGGMLNRHLYDLNPVLSDMFITLVYVALLAFLSFYAVGDVLKARKKAAA
;
A
#
# COMPACT_ATOMS: atom_id res chain seq x y z
N MET A 1 -24.26 -8.62 41.75
CA MET A 1 -23.11 -9.54 41.62
C MET A 1 -23.17 -10.44 40.38
N ALA A 2 -24.35 -10.88 39.91
CA ALA A 2 -24.47 -11.71 38.70
C ALA A 2 -23.94 -11.03 37.42
N PHE A 3 -24.22 -9.73 37.25
CA PHE A 3 -23.77 -8.93 36.11
C PHE A 3 -22.25 -8.97 35.87
N PHE A 4 -21.43 -8.80 36.92
CA PHE A 4 -19.97 -8.84 36.77
C PHE A 4 -19.45 -10.24 36.39
N LYS A 5 -20.11 -11.31 36.84
CA LYS A 5 -19.79 -12.69 36.44
C LYS A 5 -20.19 -12.97 34.99
N GLU A 6 -21.35 -12.50 34.55
CA GLU A 6 -21.79 -12.62 33.15
C GLU A 6 -20.94 -11.77 32.21
N PHE A 7 -20.62 -10.53 32.59
CA PHE A 7 -19.74 -9.66 31.84
C PHE A 7 -18.33 -10.26 31.70
N GLY A 8 -17.75 -10.77 32.78
CA GLY A 8 -16.46 -11.46 32.73
C GLY A 8 -16.48 -12.71 31.84
N ARG A 9 -17.59 -13.47 31.86
CA ARG A 9 -17.79 -14.64 30.97
C ARG A 9 -17.90 -14.21 29.50
N LEU A 10 -18.63 -13.14 29.22
CA LEU A 10 -18.80 -12.59 27.87
C LEU A 10 -17.46 -12.07 27.31
N MET A 11 -16.70 -11.33 28.12
CA MET A 11 -15.34 -10.88 27.77
C MET A 11 -14.43 -12.07 27.47
N MET A 12 -14.40 -13.10 28.33
CA MET A 12 -13.59 -14.30 28.13
C MET A 12 -13.97 -15.06 26.85
N VAL A 13 -15.26 -15.22 26.56
CA VAL A 13 -15.74 -15.85 25.32
C VAL A 13 -15.37 -15.02 24.11
N GLY A 14 -15.54 -13.69 24.18
CA GLY A 14 -15.15 -12.75 23.12
C GLY A 14 -13.65 -12.83 22.80
N SER A 15 -12.79 -12.76 23.83
CA SER A 15 -11.33 -12.87 23.64
C SER A 15 -10.90 -14.23 23.08
N ARG A 16 -11.55 -15.33 23.48
CA ARG A 16 -11.27 -16.66 22.91
C ARG A 16 -11.71 -16.77 21.46
N ALA A 17 -12.86 -16.20 21.09
CA ALA A 17 -13.33 -16.16 19.72
C ALA A 17 -12.40 -15.32 18.84
N HIS A 18 -11.96 -14.16 19.34
CA HIS A 18 -11.02 -13.29 18.63
C HIS A 18 -9.66 -13.96 18.42
N ALA A 19 -9.12 -14.62 19.46
CA ALA A 19 -7.86 -15.35 19.36
C ALA A 19 -7.94 -16.52 18.36
N LYS A 20 -9.06 -17.26 18.35
CA LYS A 20 -9.29 -18.32 17.35
C LYS A 20 -9.34 -17.76 15.94
N TRP A 21 -10.03 -16.64 15.75
CA TRP A 21 -10.12 -15.98 14.46
C TRP A 21 -8.75 -15.51 13.96
N GLU A 22 -7.92 -14.92 14.83
CA GLU A 22 -6.55 -14.52 14.47
C GLU A 22 -5.68 -15.72 14.08
N ILE A 23 -5.74 -16.82 14.84
CA ILE A 23 -5.01 -18.05 14.52
C ILE A 23 -5.48 -18.62 13.18
N GLU A 24 -6.79 -18.63 12.93
CA GLU A 24 -7.37 -19.14 11.69
C GLU A 24 -6.98 -18.27 10.49
N MET A 25 -7.01 -16.94 10.62
CA MET A 25 -6.60 -16.01 9.56
C MET A 25 -5.09 -16.09 9.28
N SER A 26 -4.26 -16.20 10.33
CA SER A 26 -2.81 -16.36 10.20
C SER A 26 -2.43 -17.70 9.55
N SER A 27 -3.12 -18.78 9.92
CA SER A 27 -2.84 -20.13 9.39
C SER A 27 -3.51 -20.40 8.04
N ASN A 28 -4.45 -19.56 7.60
CA ASN A 28 -5.24 -19.80 6.39
C ASN A 28 -4.38 -19.91 5.11
N ILE A 29 -3.28 -19.16 5.03
CA ILE A 29 -2.36 -19.18 3.88
C ILE A 29 -1.31 -20.29 4.06
N LEU A 30 -0.69 -20.38 5.25
CA LEU A 30 0.41 -21.30 5.54
C LEU A 30 -0.02 -22.77 5.65
N SER A 31 -1.26 -23.05 6.04
CA SER A 31 -1.77 -24.42 6.24
C SER A 31 -2.15 -25.13 4.93
N SER A 32 -2.51 -24.40 3.88
CA SER A 32 -2.96 -24.99 2.62
C SER A 32 -1.83 -25.10 1.60
N LYS A 33 -1.42 -26.34 1.28
CA LYS A 33 -0.42 -26.61 0.21
C LYS A 33 -0.78 -25.95 -1.12
N LYS A 34 -2.07 -25.85 -1.46
CA LYS A 34 -2.54 -25.19 -2.69
C LYS A 34 -2.31 -23.66 -2.65
N ARG A 35 -2.59 -23.02 -1.51
CA ARG A 35 -2.38 -21.57 -1.36
C ARG A 35 -0.90 -21.22 -1.26
N LEU A 36 -0.12 -22.07 -0.59
CA LEU A 36 1.34 -21.93 -0.55
C LEU A 36 1.96 -22.10 -1.95
N LEU A 37 1.47 -23.05 -2.75
CA LEU A 37 1.88 -23.22 -4.16
C LEU A 37 1.53 -22.02 -5.02
N ILE A 38 0.31 -21.48 -4.88
CA ILE A 38 -0.11 -20.26 -5.60
C ILE A 38 0.79 -19.08 -5.20
N LEU A 39 1.09 -18.92 -3.92
CA LEU A 39 2.00 -17.88 -3.42
C LEU A 39 3.41 -18.07 -3.98
N GLY A 40 3.93 -19.29 -3.98
CA GLY A 40 5.21 -19.64 -4.58
C GLY A 40 5.24 -19.33 -6.09
N LEU A 41 4.18 -19.69 -6.83
CA LEU A 41 4.05 -19.40 -8.26
C LEU A 41 3.92 -17.90 -8.55
N LEU A 42 3.30 -17.11 -7.68
CA LEU A 42 3.26 -15.65 -7.80
C LEU A 42 4.62 -14.99 -7.51
N LEU A 43 5.50 -15.65 -6.74
CA LEU A 43 6.87 -15.20 -6.50
C LEU A 43 7.80 -15.54 -7.67
N VAL A 44 7.49 -16.56 -8.47
CA VAL A 44 8.32 -16.98 -9.61
C VAL A 44 8.59 -15.83 -10.61
N PRO A 45 7.59 -15.04 -11.06
CA PRO A 45 7.82 -13.86 -11.89
C PRO A 45 8.65 -12.78 -11.22
N VAL A 46 8.64 -12.67 -9.89
CA VAL A 46 9.44 -11.68 -9.15
C VAL A 46 10.91 -12.09 -9.14
N PHE A 47 11.19 -13.37 -8.90
CA PHE A 47 12.56 -13.89 -8.88
C PHE A 47 13.13 -14.09 -10.29
N LEU A 48 12.39 -14.71 -11.21
CA LEU A 48 12.82 -14.82 -12.62
C LEU A 48 12.82 -13.46 -13.31
N GLY A 49 11.84 -12.60 -13.02
CA GLY A 49 11.79 -11.19 -13.43
C GLY A 49 13.03 -10.42 -13.03
N GLY A 50 13.32 -10.40 -11.73
CA GLY A 50 14.46 -9.68 -11.18
C GLY A 50 15.82 -10.21 -11.62
N ILE A 51 15.97 -11.53 -11.80
CA ILE A 51 17.26 -12.17 -12.11
C ILE A 51 17.50 -12.27 -13.63
N CYS A 52 16.50 -12.61 -14.45
CA CYS A 52 16.68 -12.78 -15.91
C CYS A 52 16.49 -11.47 -16.71
N PHE A 53 15.67 -10.53 -16.24
CA PHE A 53 15.30 -9.33 -17.01
C PHE A 53 16.13 -8.08 -16.66
N ALA A 54 17.11 -8.21 -15.76
CA ALA A 54 18.00 -7.10 -15.40
C ALA A 54 18.93 -6.66 -16.55
N ASP A 55 19.33 -7.56 -17.46
CA ASP A 55 20.28 -7.25 -18.54
C ASP A 55 19.85 -7.72 -19.96
N SER A 56 19.13 -8.84 -20.09
CA SER A 56 19.06 -9.53 -21.39
C SER A 56 17.90 -9.10 -22.32
N VAL A 57 16.85 -8.45 -21.81
CA VAL A 57 15.61 -8.16 -22.55
C VAL A 57 15.47 -6.67 -22.91
N GLN A 58 16.45 -5.83 -22.57
CA GLN A 58 16.44 -4.40 -22.92
C GLN A 58 16.50 -4.16 -24.44
N ASN A 59 17.04 -5.12 -25.22
CA ASN A 59 17.20 -5.00 -26.67
C ASN A 59 16.05 -5.62 -27.48
N ALA A 60 15.10 -6.31 -26.84
CA ALA A 60 14.03 -7.06 -27.52
C ALA A 60 12.60 -6.59 -27.18
N MET A 61 12.43 -5.61 -26.28
CA MET A 61 11.10 -5.10 -25.94
C MET A 61 10.62 -4.04 -26.95
N PRO A 62 9.39 -4.18 -27.50
CA PRO A 62 8.80 -3.18 -28.37
C PRO A 62 8.67 -1.85 -27.62
N GLY A 63 8.91 -0.73 -28.32
CA GLY A 63 9.16 0.60 -27.74
C GLY A 63 8.09 1.18 -26.78
N PHE A 64 6.94 0.52 -26.67
CA PHE A 64 5.83 0.84 -25.78
C PHE A 64 5.98 0.25 -24.36
N ILE A 65 6.72 -0.84 -24.19
CA ILE A 65 6.97 -1.50 -22.89
C ILE A 65 8.47 -1.40 -22.61
N GLY A 66 8.89 -0.45 -21.76
CA GLY A 66 10.25 -0.45 -21.22
C GLY A 66 11.37 0.12 -22.12
N SER A 67 11.06 0.91 -23.16
CA SER A 67 12.11 1.67 -23.88
C SER A 67 12.68 2.81 -23.02
N LYS A 68 13.76 3.47 -23.45
CA LYS A 68 14.43 4.58 -22.73
C LYS A 68 13.50 5.76 -22.34
N SER A 69 12.28 5.80 -22.87
CA SER A 69 11.21 6.75 -22.52
C SER A 69 10.33 6.30 -21.34
N ALA A 70 10.44 5.04 -20.92
CA ALA A 70 9.70 4.44 -19.81
C ALA A 70 10.49 4.60 -18.50
N TYR A 71 10.61 5.84 -17.99
CA TYR A 71 11.10 6.17 -16.64
C TYR A 71 12.33 5.38 -16.12
N GLY A 72 13.21 4.89 -17.00
CA GLY A 72 14.39 4.08 -16.69
C GLY A 72 15.64 4.65 -17.35
N PRO A 73 16.80 4.67 -16.67
CA PRO A 73 17.14 3.86 -15.50
C PRO A 73 17.18 4.70 -14.21
N SER A 74 16.60 4.22 -13.10
CA SER A 74 17.26 4.45 -11.81
C SER A 74 18.49 3.54 -11.79
N HIS A 75 19.64 4.04 -11.35
CA HIS A 75 20.80 3.19 -11.15
C HIS A 75 20.45 2.10 -10.13
N TYR A 76 20.07 0.91 -10.60
CA TYR A 76 19.73 -0.20 -9.71
C TYR A 76 21.01 -0.81 -9.20
N THR A 77 21.39 -0.46 -7.97
CA THR A 77 22.44 -1.18 -7.25
C THR A 77 21.81 -2.32 -6.46
N ASN A 78 22.51 -3.44 -6.29
CA ASN A 78 22.07 -4.56 -5.45
C ASN A 78 21.63 -4.11 -4.05
N ALA A 79 22.27 -3.05 -3.52
CA ALA A 79 21.91 -2.40 -2.27
C ALA A 79 20.50 -1.77 -2.31
N ILE A 80 20.15 -1.02 -3.36
CA ILE A 80 18.83 -0.39 -3.52
C ILE A 80 17.75 -1.47 -3.69
N PHE A 81 18.05 -2.53 -4.42
CA PHE A 81 17.16 -3.68 -4.55
C PHE A 81 16.89 -4.35 -3.20
N GLY A 82 17.93 -4.69 -2.44
CA GLY A 82 17.79 -5.28 -1.11
C GLY A 82 17.07 -4.35 -0.12
N ALA A 83 17.38 -3.06 -0.13
CA ALA A 83 16.72 -2.07 0.71
C ALA A 83 15.24 -1.89 0.33
N SER A 84 14.88 -1.92 -0.95
CA SER A 84 13.49 -1.86 -1.42
C SER A 84 12.68 -3.07 -0.98
N ILE A 85 13.28 -4.28 -0.97
CA ILE A 85 12.65 -5.49 -0.41
C ILE A 85 12.39 -5.32 1.09
N LEU A 86 13.37 -4.82 1.85
CA LEU A 86 13.20 -4.56 3.28
C LEU A 86 12.10 -3.53 3.54
N VAL A 87 12.05 -2.44 2.78
CA VAL A 87 10.97 -1.44 2.84
C VAL A 87 9.62 -2.10 2.55
N GLY A 88 9.53 -2.93 1.51
CA GLY A 88 8.29 -3.64 1.17
C GLY A 88 7.82 -4.58 2.29
N ILE A 89 8.73 -5.31 2.93
CA ILE A 89 8.41 -6.19 4.06
C ILE A 89 7.93 -5.36 5.27
N CYS A 90 8.72 -4.37 5.69
CA CYS A 90 8.39 -3.56 6.86
C CYS A 90 7.10 -2.76 6.66
N ALA A 91 6.97 -2.07 5.53
CA ALA A 91 5.77 -1.30 5.23
C ALA A 91 4.56 -2.20 5.00
N GLY A 92 4.73 -3.37 4.38
CA GLY A 92 3.67 -4.37 4.23
C GLY A 92 3.14 -4.85 5.59
N LEU A 93 4.03 -5.13 6.54
CA LEU A 93 3.65 -5.52 7.90
C LEU A 93 2.91 -4.39 8.63
N ILE A 94 3.46 -3.17 8.62
CA ILE A 94 2.85 -2.01 9.29
C ILE A 94 1.45 -1.72 8.72
N THR A 95 1.32 -1.73 7.40
CA THR A 95 0.05 -1.39 6.71
C THR A 95 -0.94 -2.55 6.74
N GLY A 96 -0.46 -3.78 6.92
CA GLY A 96 -1.25 -4.95 7.25
C GLY A 96 -1.88 -4.82 8.64
N CYS A 97 -1.08 -4.47 9.65
CA CYS A 97 -1.54 -4.31 11.04
C CYS A 97 -2.49 -3.12 11.22
N ILE A 98 -2.16 -1.96 10.64
CA ILE A 98 -2.98 -0.74 10.79
C ILE A 98 -4.24 -0.80 9.91
N GLY A 99 -4.23 -1.62 8.85
CA GLY A 99 -5.32 -1.66 7.87
C GLY A 99 -5.42 -0.40 7.00
N ALA A 100 -4.59 0.61 7.24
CA ALA A 100 -4.52 1.80 6.42
C ALA A 100 -3.93 1.45 5.03
N GLY A 101 -4.41 2.11 3.99
CA GLY A 101 -4.07 1.86 2.58
C GLY A 101 -2.60 2.04 2.18
N GLY A 102 -1.66 2.16 3.12
CA GLY A 102 -0.21 2.04 2.95
C GLY A 102 0.55 3.07 2.13
N GLY A 103 -0.14 3.81 1.25
CA GLY A 103 0.56 4.66 0.29
C GLY A 103 1.27 5.89 0.85
N PHE A 104 0.95 6.26 2.09
CA PHE A 104 1.62 7.35 2.79
C PHE A 104 2.95 6.93 3.46
N ILE A 105 3.25 5.63 3.54
CA ILE A 105 4.52 5.11 4.10
C ILE A 105 5.43 4.60 2.97
N ILE A 106 4.88 3.82 2.05
CA ILE A 106 5.67 3.07 1.05
C ILE A 106 6.39 4.01 0.09
N ALA A 107 5.68 4.97 -0.52
CA ALA A 107 6.29 5.86 -1.51
C ALA A 107 7.42 6.73 -0.91
N PRO A 108 7.24 7.43 0.23
CA PRO A 108 8.34 8.17 0.86
C PRO A 108 9.51 7.28 1.31
N ALA A 109 9.24 6.06 1.80
CA ALA A 109 10.28 5.13 2.21
C ALA A 109 11.12 4.65 1.02
N LEU A 110 10.48 4.33 -0.11
CA LEU A 110 11.18 3.96 -1.35
C LEU A 110 12.01 5.13 -1.89
N MET A 111 11.46 6.36 -1.86
CA MET A 111 12.20 7.56 -2.27
C MET A 111 13.43 7.83 -1.39
N SER A 112 13.33 7.56 -0.08
CA SER A 112 14.44 7.70 0.86
C SER A 112 15.59 6.71 0.59
N VAL A 113 15.29 5.57 -0.03
CA VAL A 113 16.27 4.55 -0.45
C VAL A 113 16.88 4.87 -1.83
N GLY A 114 16.44 5.96 -2.48
CA GLY A 114 16.97 6.42 -3.78
C GLY A 114 16.15 5.96 -4.99
N VAL A 115 14.93 5.45 -4.78
CA VAL A 115 13.99 5.17 -5.87
C VAL A 115 13.38 6.48 -6.37
N LYS A 116 13.38 6.71 -7.68
CA LYS A 116 12.75 7.90 -8.29
C LYS A 116 11.28 8.00 -7.86
N GLY A 117 10.81 9.20 -7.55
CA GLY A 117 9.46 9.43 -7.01
C GLY A 117 8.37 8.91 -7.92
N ILE A 118 8.50 9.10 -9.24
CA ILE A 118 7.52 8.60 -10.21
C ILE A 118 7.39 7.07 -10.22
N LEU A 119 8.51 6.35 -10.01
CA LEU A 119 8.51 4.89 -9.89
C LEU A 119 7.91 4.47 -8.54
N ALA A 120 8.31 5.13 -7.45
CA ALA A 120 7.82 4.84 -6.11
C ALA A 120 6.29 5.00 -6.03
N VAL A 121 5.73 6.09 -6.55
CA VAL A 121 4.28 6.34 -6.59
C VAL A 121 3.56 5.32 -7.47
N GLY A 122 4.10 5.01 -8.66
CA GLY A 122 3.48 4.02 -9.55
C GLY A 122 3.44 2.61 -8.94
N THR A 123 4.55 2.16 -8.33
CA THR A 123 4.63 0.86 -7.66
C THR A 123 3.68 0.78 -6.47
N ASP A 124 3.58 1.84 -5.67
CA ASP A 124 2.68 1.90 -4.53
C ASP A 124 1.20 1.86 -4.96
N LEU A 125 0.81 2.59 -6.02
CA LEU A 125 -0.55 2.52 -6.57
C LEU A 125 -0.94 1.10 -6.99
N PHE A 126 -0.03 0.38 -7.65
CA PHE A 126 -0.27 -1.00 -8.06
C PHE A 126 -0.44 -1.93 -6.85
N HIS A 127 0.36 -1.75 -5.81
CA HIS A 127 0.25 -2.47 -4.55
C HIS A 127 -1.12 -2.23 -3.86
N ILE A 128 -1.55 -0.98 -3.77
CA ILE A 128 -2.84 -0.61 -3.19
C ILE A 128 -4.00 -1.18 -4.00
N PHE A 129 -3.91 -1.14 -5.33
CA PHE A 129 -4.93 -1.68 -6.23
C PHE A 129 -5.21 -3.16 -5.95
N ALA A 130 -4.16 -3.99 -5.82
CA ALA A 130 -4.33 -5.42 -5.50
C ALA A 130 -5.04 -5.65 -4.16
N LYS A 131 -4.68 -4.87 -3.12
CA LYS A 131 -5.31 -4.94 -1.79
C LYS A 131 -6.78 -4.46 -1.85
N ALA A 132 -7.05 -3.41 -2.63
CA ALA A 132 -8.37 -2.83 -2.78
C ALA A 132 -9.36 -3.79 -3.47
N ILE A 133 -8.92 -4.60 -4.44
CA ILE A 133 -9.76 -5.63 -5.06
C ILE A 133 -10.22 -6.63 -4.00
N MET A 134 -9.28 -7.19 -3.23
CA MET A 134 -9.60 -8.15 -2.18
C MET A 134 -10.52 -7.57 -1.11
N GLY A 135 -10.22 -6.35 -0.65
CA GLY A 135 -11.05 -5.64 0.32
C GLY A 135 -12.47 -5.38 -0.18
N SER A 136 -12.60 -4.97 -1.46
CA SER A 136 -13.90 -4.71 -2.09
C SER A 136 -14.72 -5.98 -2.26
N VAL A 137 -14.13 -7.10 -2.68
CA VAL A 137 -14.85 -8.38 -2.81
C VAL A 137 -15.39 -8.84 -1.45
N LEU A 138 -14.59 -8.73 -0.40
CA LEU A 138 -15.01 -9.15 0.95
C LEU A 138 -16.13 -8.26 1.51
N HIS A 139 -15.97 -6.94 1.43
CA HIS A 139 -17.00 -6.01 1.90
C HIS A 139 -18.28 -6.09 1.07
N ARG A 140 -18.19 -6.45 -0.22
CA ARG A 140 -19.37 -6.68 -1.07
C ARG A 140 -20.18 -7.87 -0.56
N LYS A 141 -19.51 -8.96 -0.18
CA LYS A 141 -20.17 -10.15 0.39
C LYS A 141 -20.85 -9.86 1.73
N LEU A 142 -20.33 -8.89 2.48
CA LEU A 142 -20.89 -8.45 3.77
C LEU A 142 -22.04 -7.44 3.62
N GLY A 143 -22.35 -6.97 2.39
CA GLY A 143 -23.38 -5.96 2.16
C GLY A 143 -22.97 -4.52 2.52
N ASN A 144 -21.70 -4.27 2.82
CA ASN A 144 -21.21 -2.98 3.32
C ASN A 144 -20.87 -1.97 2.21
N ILE A 145 -21.20 -2.25 0.95
CA ILE A 145 -20.82 -1.39 -0.19
C ILE A 145 -22.02 -0.62 -0.73
N SER A 146 -21.95 0.71 -0.62
CA SER A 146 -22.84 1.61 -1.35
C SER A 146 -22.28 1.87 -2.75
N ILE A 147 -22.97 1.35 -3.77
CA ILE A 147 -22.56 1.49 -5.19
C ILE A 147 -22.60 2.97 -5.61
N SER A 148 -23.57 3.74 -5.11
CA SER A 148 -23.70 5.16 -5.43
C SER A 148 -22.47 5.95 -4.97
N LEU A 149 -22.04 5.76 -3.71
CA LEU A 149 -20.81 6.35 -3.20
C LEU A 149 -19.58 5.89 -3.98
N ALA A 150 -19.48 4.59 -4.28
CA ALA A 150 -18.35 4.03 -5.01
C ALA A 150 -18.18 4.68 -6.40
N ILE A 151 -19.27 4.94 -7.12
CA ILE A 151 -19.23 5.63 -8.43
C ILE A 151 -18.75 7.08 -8.28
N THR A 152 -19.23 7.81 -7.27
CA THR A 152 -18.79 9.19 -7.04
C THR A 152 -17.29 9.25 -6.73
N PHE A 153 -16.79 8.35 -5.89
CA PHE A 153 -15.35 8.23 -5.60
C PHE A 153 -14.55 7.84 -6.85
N LEU A 154 -15.08 6.95 -7.68
CA LEU A 154 -14.41 6.52 -8.92
C LEU A 154 -14.20 7.71 -9.88
N ILE A 155 -15.24 8.53 -10.09
CA ILE A 155 -15.14 9.71 -10.97
C ILE A 155 -14.08 10.68 -10.44
N GLY A 156 -14.13 11.00 -9.14
CA GLY A 156 -13.14 11.88 -8.51
C GLY A 156 -11.72 11.32 -8.60
N ALA A 157 -11.55 10.01 -8.39
CA ALA A 157 -10.26 9.34 -8.47
C ALA A 157 -9.70 9.31 -9.90
N ILE A 158 -10.53 9.11 -10.93
CA ILE A 158 -10.09 9.13 -12.33
C ILE A 158 -9.62 10.54 -12.70
N VAL A 159 -10.42 11.56 -12.40
CA VAL A 159 -10.05 12.95 -12.70
C VAL A 159 -8.79 13.35 -11.94
N GLY A 160 -8.76 13.11 -10.62
CA GLY A 160 -7.62 13.47 -9.77
C GLY A 160 -6.32 12.75 -10.15
N SER A 161 -6.37 11.43 -10.39
CA SER A 161 -5.18 10.65 -10.75
C SER A 161 -4.67 10.98 -12.15
N THR A 162 -5.57 11.23 -13.11
CA THR A 162 -5.19 11.62 -14.48
C THR A 162 -4.56 13.00 -14.48
N THR A 163 -5.20 14.01 -13.88
CA THR A 163 -4.66 15.38 -13.85
C THR A 163 -3.36 15.45 -13.04
N GLY A 164 -3.29 14.77 -11.89
CA GLY A 164 -2.07 14.71 -11.07
C GLY A 164 -0.92 13.99 -11.79
N GLY A 165 -1.21 12.89 -12.49
CA GLY A 165 -0.23 12.16 -13.29
C GLY A 165 0.28 12.97 -14.49
N MET A 166 -0.61 13.68 -15.19
CA MET A 166 -0.22 14.58 -16.29
C MET A 166 0.66 15.74 -15.80
N LEU A 167 0.28 16.36 -14.69
CA LEU A 167 1.08 17.43 -14.07
C LEU A 167 2.46 16.92 -13.67
N ASN A 168 2.53 15.79 -12.97
CA ASN A 168 3.80 15.23 -12.53
C ASN A 168 4.69 14.79 -13.70
N ARG A 169 4.09 14.24 -14.77
CA ARG A 169 4.81 13.92 -16.02
C ARG A 169 5.39 15.17 -16.67
N HIS A 170 4.63 16.26 -16.74
CA HIS A 170 5.13 17.52 -17.29
C HIS A 170 6.32 18.05 -16.47
N LEU A 171 6.25 17.99 -15.14
CA LEU A 171 7.37 18.36 -14.27
C LEU A 171 8.58 17.45 -14.46
N TYR A 172 8.36 16.15 -14.66
CA TYR A 172 9.42 15.18 -14.92
C TYR A 172 10.14 15.44 -16.26
N ASP A 173 9.39 15.74 -17.32
CA ASP A 173 9.92 16.05 -18.65
C ASP A 173 10.75 17.35 -18.65
N LEU A 174 10.41 18.31 -17.78
CA LEU A 174 11.24 19.50 -17.55
C LEU A 174 12.51 19.17 -16.78
N ASN A 175 12.38 18.55 -15.60
CA ASN A 175 13.48 18.17 -14.73
C ASN A 175 13.05 17.03 -13.78
N PRO A 176 13.71 15.85 -13.80
CA PRO A 176 13.38 14.74 -12.90
C PRO A 176 13.43 15.11 -11.41
N VAL A 177 14.39 15.94 -11.00
CA VAL A 177 14.54 16.41 -9.62
C VAL A 177 13.34 17.27 -9.18
N LEU A 178 12.75 18.02 -10.10
CA LEU A 178 11.58 18.87 -9.83
C LEU A 178 10.35 18.00 -9.54
N SER A 179 10.17 16.90 -10.29
CA SER A 179 9.11 15.91 -10.04
C SER A 179 9.28 15.25 -8.67
N ASP A 180 10.50 14.80 -8.33
CA ASP A 180 10.77 14.18 -7.02
C ASP A 180 10.53 15.16 -5.86
N MET A 181 10.94 16.42 -6.01
CA MET A 181 10.68 17.48 -5.04
C MET A 181 9.18 17.75 -4.90
N PHE A 182 8.45 17.83 -6.02
CA PHE A 182 7.00 18.05 -6.03
C PHE A 182 6.26 16.93 -5.30
N ILE A 183 6.56 15.66 -5.63
CA ILE A 183 5.99 14.50 -4.95
C ILE A 183 6.28 14.54 -3.45
N THR A 184 7.55 14.75 -3.08
CA THR A 184 7.97 14.80 -1.68
C THR A 184 7.24 15.90 -0.91
N LEU A 185 7.11 17.10 -1.49
CA LEU A 185 6.43 18.23 -0.88
C LEU A 185 4.94 17.93 -0.67
N VAL A 186 4.27 17.34 -1.67
CA VAL A 186 2.87 16.91 -1.55
C VAL A 186 2.71 15.89 -0.43
N TYR A 187 3.58 14.88 -0.36
CA TYR A 187 3.55 13.89 0.73
C TYR A 187 3.77 14.52 2.10
N VAL A 188 4.76 15.42 2.25
CA VAL A 188 5.03 16.13 3.51
C VAL A 188 3.82 16.96 3.92
N ALA A 189 3.21 17.70 3.00
CA ALA A 189 2.01 18.49 3.29
C ALA A 189 0.83 17.61 3.73
N LEU A 190 0.59 16.49 3.03
CA LEU A 190 -0.50 15.56 3.33
C LEU A 190 -0.29 14.86 4.68
N LEU A 191 0.93 14.39 4.95
CA LEU A 191 1.31 13.75 6.21
C LEU A 191 1.27 14.73 7.39
N ALA A 192 1.72 15.97 7.19
CA ALA A 192 1.61 17.03 8.19
C ALA A 192 0.15 17.29 8.53
N PHE A 193 -0.71 17.47 7.51
CA PHE A 193 -2.14 17.68 7.71
C PHE A 193 -2.80 16.51 8.48
N LEU A 194 -2.52 15.27 8.07
CA LEU A 194 -3.03 14.07 8.75
C LEU A 194 -2.56 14.00 10.21
N SER A 195 -1.29 14.35 10.47
CA SER A 195 -0.71 14.35 11.81
C SER A 195 -1.40 15.39 12.70
N PHE A 196 -1.58 16.62 12.21
CA PHE A 196 -2.32 17.66 12.93
C PHE A 196 -3.77 17.26 13.19
N TYR A 197 -4.45 16.66 12.21
CA TYR A 197 -5.81 16.18 12.36
C TYR A 197 -5.92 15.10 13.43
N ALA A 198 -5.04 14.10 13.40
CA ALA A 198 -5.03 13.01 14.37
C ALA A 198 -4.75 13.49 15.80
N VAL A 199 -3.79 14.41 15.98
CA VAL A 199 -3.53 15.03 17.28
C VAL A 199 -4.74 15.81 17.78
N GLY A 200 -5.39 16.58 16.88
CA GLY A 200 -6.61 17.30 17.20
C GLY A 200 -7.75 16.39 17.66
N ASP A 201 -7.92 15.24 17.00
CA ASP A 201 -8.93 14.25 17.35
C ASP A 201 -8.66 13.62 18.73
N VAL A 202 -7.42 13.21 18.98
CA VAL A 202 -7.01 12.67 20.30
C VAL A 202 -7.22 13.69 21.42
N LEU A 203 -6.87 14.97 21.20
CA LEU A 203 -7.09 16.01 22.20
C LEU A 203 -8.59 16.24 22.48
N LYS A 204 -9.45 16.20 21.45
CA LYS A 204 -10.91 16.30 21.62
C LYS A 204 -11.46 15.09 22.37
N ALA A 205 -11.03 13.88 22.03
CA ALA A 205 -11.43 12.65 22.70
C ALA A 205 -11.03 12.66 24.19
N ARG A 206 -9.81 13.11 24.51
CA ARG A 206 -9.34 13.25 25.90
C ARG A 206 -10.16 14.27 26.69
N LYS A 207 -10.51 15.41 26.10
CA LYS A 207 -11.36 16.43 26.75
C LYS A 207 -12.76 15.88 27.05
N LYS A 208 -13.35 15.11 26.14
CA LYS A 208 -14.66 14.48 26.33
C LYS A 208 -14.65 13.36 27.36
N ALA A 209 -13.52 12.67 27.55
CA ALA A 209 -13.35 11.67 28.59
C ALA A 209 -13.07 12.27 29.99
N ALA A 210 -12.65 13.53 30.04
CA ALA A 210 -12.38 14.26 31.28
C ALA A 210 -13.57 15.13 31.75
N ALA A 211 -14.63 15.24 30.95
CA ALA A 211 -15.88 15.92 31.25
C ALA A 211 -16.99 14.91 31.56
#